data_AF-F0QCG8-F1
#
_entry.id   AF-F0QCG8-F1
#
_cell.length_a   1.000
_cell.length_b   1.000
_cell.length_c   1.000
_cell.angle_alpha   90.00
_cell.angle_beta   90.00
_cell.angle_gamma   90.00
#
_symmetry.space_group_name_H-M   'P 1'
#
loop_
_entity.id
_entity.type
_entity.pdbx_description
1 polymer ?
#
loop_
_entity_poly.entity_id
_entity_poly.type
_entity_poly.pdbx_seq_one_letter_code
_entity_poly.pdbx_strand_id
1 'polypeptide(L)'
;MHRQPVPPQAPPASGAAGYKIPESVLVVIHTPSLEVLMIRRAGGGEPHWQSVTGSKDWPEEAFEAAAVREVFEETGIDARAPGHVLTDWFLENEYDIWPQWLHRYAPGVVRNRERLFGLCVPAGTPVVLSPREHDAWQWLPWRQAALACFSPSNAEACLWLPRFAERAARGPAG
;
A
#
# COMPACT_ATOMS: atom_id res chain seq x y z
N MET A 1 28.30 50.01 2.74
CA MET A 1 26.95 49.40 2.71
C MET A 1 27.09 47.93 3.10
N HIS A 2 26.88 47.62 4.38
CA HIS A 2 27.02 46.27 4.92
C HIS A 2 25.75 45.46 4.65
N ARG A 3 25.88 44.29 3.99
CA ARG A 3 24.81 43.29 3.93
C ARG A 3 24.72 42.58 5.28
N GLN A 4 23.54 42.60 5.90
CA GLN A 4 23.28 41.81 7.09
C GLN A 4 23.18 40.32 6.72
N PRO A 5 23.64 39.40 7.58
CA PRO A 5 23.44 37.98 7.39
C PRO A 5 21.98 37.61 7.65
N VAL A 6 21.38 36.85 6.72
CA VAL A 6 20.07 36.22 6.90
C VAL A 6 20.24 35.14 7.97
N PRO A 7 19.43 35.11 9.04
CA PRO A 7 19.52 34.05 10.03
C PRO A 7 19.16 32.70 9.38
N PRO A 8 19.78 31.58 9.81
CA PRO A 8 19.37 30.26 9.35
C PRO A 8 17.90 30.06 9.71
N GLN A 9 17.06 29.78 8.72
CA GLN A 9 15.68 29.38 8.97
C GLN A 9 15.73 28.10 9.80
N ALA A 10 15.07 28.15 10.96
CA ALA A 10 14.85 26.96 11.77
C ALA A 10 14.12 25.91 10.90
N PRO A 11 14.49 24.62 10.98
CA PRO A 11 13.67 23.58 10.38
C PRO A 11 12.27 23.67 11.01
N PRO A 12 11.17 23.61 10.22
CA PRO A 12 9.85 23.57 10.82
C PRO A 12 9.74 22.35 11.72
N ALA A 13 9.36 22.60 12.97
CA ALA A 13 8.99 21.58 13.93
C ALA A 13 7.82 20.73 13.38
N SER A 14 7.84 19.45 13.68
CA SER A 14 6.81 18.47 13.34
C SER A 14 5.42 18.84 13.89
N GLY A 15 4.38 18.49 13.11
CA GLY A 15 3.00 18.32 13.59
C GLY A 15 2.06 19.54 13.49
N ALA A 16 1.59 19.89 12.28
CA ALA A 16 0.46 20.81 12.11
C ALA A 16 -0.32 20.50 10.83
N ALA A 17 -1.63 20.22 10.98
CA ALA A 17 -2.62 19.79 9.99
C ALA A 17 -2.51 18.33 9.52
N GLY A 18 -3.63 17.60 9.53
CA GLY A 18 -3.76 16.18 9.21
C GLY A 18 -3.47 15.82 7.75
N TYR A 19 -2.26 16.12 7.27
CA TYR A 19 -1.74 15.70 5.99
C TYR A 19 -1.30 14.24 6.05
N LYS A 20 -1.42 13.54 4.90
CA LYS A 20 -0.83 12.22 4.70
C LYS A 20 0.70 12.31 4.72
N ILE A 21 1.32 11.28 5.28
CA ILE A 21 2.75 11.05 5.17
C ILE A 21 3.04 10.43 3.79
N PRO A 22 4.04 10.94 3.03
CA PRO A 22 4.43 10.42 1.72
C PRO A 22 5.21 9.10 1.80
N GLU A 23 4.85 8.27 2.76
CA GLU A 23 5.35 6.92 2.93
C GLU A 23 4.14 6.00 3.07
N SER A 24 3.98 5.09 2.12
CA SER A 24 2.85 4.18 2.04
C SER A 24 3.29 2.73 1.97
N VAL A 25 2.31 1.85 2.13
CA VAL A 25 2.42 0.42 1.84
C VAL A 25 1.54 0.06 0.66
N LEU A 26 1.93 -0.99 -0.05
CA LEU A 26 1.08 -1.73 -0.96
C LEU A 26 1.13 -3.20 -0.56
N VAL A 27 -0.03 -3.80 -0.28
CA VAL A 27 -0.12 -5.19 0.19
C VAL A 27 -0.86 -6.03 -0.85
N VAL A 28 -0.10 -6.88 -1.56
CA VAL A 28 -0.66 -7.87 -2.47
C VAL A 28 -1.18 -9.04 -1.64
N ILE A 29 -2.48 -9.03 -1.33
CA ILE A 29 -3.15 -10.14 -0.65
C ILE A 29 -3.45 -11.23 -1.67
N HIS A 30 -3.00 -12.45 -1.41
CA HIS A 30 -3.14 -13.55 -2.36
C HIS A 30 -3.38 -14.90 -1.68
N THR A 31 -3.92 -15.85 -2.43
CA THR A 31 -4.00 -17.26 -2.03
C THR A 31 -2.73 -18.03 -2.46
N PRO A 32 -2.52 -19.27 -1.99
CA PRO A 32 -1.47 -20.15 -2.51
C PRO A 32 -1.62 -20.47 -4.01
N SER A 33 -2.84 -20.39 -4.57
CA SER A 33 -3.12 -20.56 -6.01
C SER A 33 -2.77 -19.32 -6.84
N LEU A 34 -2.20 -18.28 -6.22
CA LEU A 34 -1.85 -17.00 -6.85
C LEU A 34 -3.08 -16.25 -7.37
N GLU A 35 -4.21 -16.40 -6.69
CA GLU A 35 -5.36 -15.51 -6.85
C GLU A 35 -5.16 -14.31 -5.92
N VAL A 36 -5.22 -13.11 -6.48
CA VAL A 36 -5.00 -11.83 -5.80
C VAL A 36 -6.35 -11.22 -5.48
N LEU A 37 -6.51 -10.74 -4.25
CA LEU A 37 -7.66 -9.94 -3.87
C LEU A 37 -7.51 -8.53 -4.47
N MET A 38 -8.48 -8.18 -5.31
CA MET A 38 -8.64 -6.84 -5.85
C MET A 38 -9.83 -6.17 -5.18
N ILE A 39 -9.66 -4.93 -4.76
CA ILE A 39 -10.70 -4.08 -4.19
C ILE A 39 -10.91 -2.86 -5.08
N ARG A 40 -12.17 -2.43 -5.23
CA ARG A 40 -12.55 -1.30 -6.08
C ARG A 40 -12.87 -0.09 -5.23
N ARG A 41 -12.23 1.04 -5.54
CA ARG A 41 -12.47 2.32 -4.86
C ARG A 41 -13.94 2.74 -5.00
N ALA A 42 -14.56 3.14 -3.90
CA ALA A 42 -15.88 3.77 -3.88
C ALA A 42 -15.82 5.22 -4.39
N GLY A 43 -16.97 5.78 -4.81
CA GLY A 43 -17.09 7.22 -5.13
C GLY A 43 -17.55 7.57 -6.55
N GLY A 44 -18.12 6.62 -7.31
CA GLY A 44 -18.90 6.91 -8.53
C GLY A 44 -18.10 7.31 -9.78
N GLY A 45 -16.77 7.21 -9.75
CA GLY A 45 -15.89 7.37 -10.91
C GLY A 45 -15.65 6.06 -11.67
N GLU A 46 -14.65 6.05 -12.56
CA GLU A 46 -14.20 4.82 -13.21
C GLU A 46 -13.78 3.77 -12.16
N PRO A 47 -14.01 2.47 -12.44
CA PRO A 47 -13.71 1.40 -11.50
C PRO A 47 -12.19 1.25 -11.32
N HIS A 48 -11.63 1.93 -10.33
CA HIS A 48 -10.23 1.80 -9.97
C HIS A 48 -10.05 0.59 -9.07
N TRP A 49 -9.63 -0.52 -9.66
CA TRP A 49 -9.24 -1.71 -8.91
C TRP A 49 -7.78 -1.61 -8.47
N GLN A 50 -7.54 -2.05 -7.24
CA GLN A 50 -6.22 -2.04 -6.62
C GLN A 50 -6.12 -3.17 -5.59
N SER A 51 -4.89 -3.41 -5.14
CA SER A 51 -4.57 -4.07 -3.88
C SER A 51 -4.77 -3.08 -2.71
N VAL A 52 -4.60 -3.56 -1.47
CA VAL A 52 -4.65 -2.70 -0.28
C VAL A 52 -3.49 -1.71 -0.31
N THR A 53 -3.76 -0.44 -0.05
CA THR A 53 -2.74 0.61 -0.01
C THR A 53 -3.04 1.63 1.07
N GLY A 54 -2.03 2.09 1.78
CA GLY A 54 -2.27 3.15 2.76
C GLY A 54 -1.01 3.82 3.26
N SER A 55 -1.17 5.01 3.81
CA SER A 55 -0.05 5.81 4.31
C SER A 55 0.28 5.40 5.74
N LYS A 56 1.52 5.65 6.14
CA LYS A 56 1.85 5.68 7.56
C LYS A 56 1.01 6.75 8.27
N ASP A 57 0.53 6.44 9.46
CA ASP A 57 -0.24 7.36 10.32
C ASP A 57 0.68 8.35 11.05
N TRP A 58 1.89 7.91 11.40
CA TRP A 58 2.94 8.75 11.97
C TRP A 58 4.33 8.41 11.41
N PRO A 59 5.29 9.36 11.43
CA PRO A 59 6.56 9.20 10.71
C PRO A 59 7.39 8.00 11.14
N GLU A 60 7.32 7.61 12.41
CA GLU A 60 8.05 6.48 12.97
C GLU A 60 7.29 5.15 12.90
N GLU A 61 6.07 5.11 12.32
CA GLU A 61 5.33 3.87 12.14
C GLU A 61 6.14 2.89 11.28
N ALA A 62 6.27 1.65 11.74
CA ALA A 62 6.90 0.61 10.95
C ALA A 62 6.02 0.27 9.74
N PHE A 63 6.62 0.08 8.56
CA PHE A 63 5.86 -0.27 7.36
C PHE A 63 5.01 -1.55 7.55
N GLU A 64 5.54 -2.55 8.26
CA GLU A 64 4.76 -3.75 8.58
C GLU A 64 3.53 -3.44 9.46
N ALA A 65 3.65 -2.50 10.40
CA ALA A 65 2.52 -2.08 11.23
C ALA A 65 1.44 -1.38 10.40
N ALA A 66 1.85 -0.49 9.49
CA ALA A 66 0.93 0.14 8.53
C ALA A 66 0.27 -0.91 7.63
N ALA A 67 1.02 -1.88 7.09
CA ALA A 67 0.47 -2.96 6.28
C ALA A 67 -0.59 -3.78 7.02
N VAL A 68 -0.33 -4.17 8.27
CA VAL A 68 -1.30 -4.92 9.08
C VAL A 68 -2.56 -4.10 9.36
N ARG A 69 -2.39 -2.82 9.72
CA ARG A 69 -3.51 -1.91 9.99
C ARG A 69 -4.37 -1.70 8.74
N GLU A 70 -3.78 -1.33 7.62
CA GLU A 70 -4.49 -1.05 6.37
C GLU A 70 -5.22 -2.28 5.84
N VAL A 71 -4.61 -3.47 5.93
CA VAL A 71 -5.30 -4.72 5.54
C VAL A 71 -6.56 -4.92 6.40
N PHE A 72 -6.46 -4.72 7.71
CA PHE A 72 -7.59 -4.89 8.60
C PHE A 72 -8.68 -3.82 8.35
N GLU A 73 -8.29 -2.56 8.21
CA GLU A 73 -9.22 -1.44 7.99
C GLU A 73 -9.94 -1.55 6.64
N GLU A 74 -9.24 -1.89 5.57
CA GLU A 74 -9.83 -1.92 4.23
C GLU A 74 -10.59 -3.21 3.92
N THR A 75 -10.21 -4.35 4.53
CA THR A 75 -10.73 -5.68 4.13
C THR A 75 -11.25 -6.55 5.29
N GLY A 76 -11.06 -6.14 6.54
CA GLY A 76 -11.40 -6.92 7.72
C GLY A 76 -10.51 -8.15 7.97
N ILE A 77 -9.49 -8.37 7.13
CA ILE A 77 -8.58 -9.51 7.25
C ILE A 77 -7.56 -9.20 8.35
N ASP A 78 -7.42 -10.10 9.32
CA ASP A 78 -6.29 -10.07 10.25
C ASP A 78 -5.05 -10.67 9.57
N ALA A 79 -4.08 -9.84 9.18
CA ALA A 79 -2.86 -10.28 8.52
C ALA A 79 -1.97 -11.22 9.37
N ARG A 80 -2.24 -11.31 10.68
CA ARG A 80 -1.49 -12.15 11.65
C ARG A 80 -2.28 -13.38 12.09
N ALA A 81 -3.46 -13.62 11.51
CA ALA A 81 -4.26 -14.80 11.83
C ALA A 81 -3.51 -16.11 11.48
N PRO A 82 -3.82 -17.23 12.15
CA PRO A 82 -3.22 -18.52 11.84
C PRO A 82 -3.38 -18.89 10.35
N GLY A 83 -2.28 -19.31 9.73
CA GLY A 83 -2.25 -19.65 8.30
C GLY A 83 -2.08 -18.43 7.37
N HIS A 84 -2.02 -17.22 7.91
CA HIS A 84 -1.69 -16.01 7.16
C HIS A 84 -0.19 -15.75 7.26
N VAL A 85 0.43 -15.34 6.15
CA VAL A 85 1.87 -15.05 6.09
C VAL A 85 2.08 -13.71 5.42
N LEU A 86 2.30 -12.67 6.23
CA LEU A 86 2.75 -11.37 5.77
C LEU A 86 4.26 -11.41 5.53
N THR A 87 4.72 -10.99 4.35
CA THR A 87 6.13 -10.98 3.97
C THR A 87 6.50 -9.62 3.38
N ASP A 88 7.50 -8.97 3.97
CA ASP A 88 8.16 -7.81 3.35
C ASP A 88 8.93 -8.28 2.12
N TRP A 89 8.61 -7.72 0.95
CA TRP A 89 9.30 -8.06 -0.30
C TRP A 89 10.63 -7.32 -0.44
N PHE A 90 10.92 -6.38 0.45
CA PHE A 90 12.07 -5.48 0.38
C PHE A 90 12.13 -4.70 -0.93
N LEU A 91 10.97 -4.47 -1.55
CA LEU A 91 10.79 -3.66 -2.75
C LEU A 91 10.11 -2.34 -2.38
N GLU A 92 10.57 -1.26 -3.02
CA GLU A 92 10.01 0.07 -2.87
C GLU A 92 9.78 0.69 -4.25
N ASN A 93 8.65 1.39 -4.39
CA ASN A 93 8.40 2.29 -5.51
C ASN A 93 8.53 3.73 -5.03
N GLU A 94 9.02 4.61 -5.91
CA GLU A 94 8.88 6.05 -5.76
C GLU A 94 8.11 6.60 -6.96
N TYR A 95 7.06 7.36 -6.71
CA TYR A 95 6.25 7.97 -7.76
C TYR A 95 5.82 9.38 -7.42
N ASP A 96 5.59 10.18 -8.46
CA ASP A 96 4.99 11.49 -8.32
C ASP A 96 3.52 11.33 -7.87
N ILE A 97 3.14 12.07 -6.83
CA ILE A 97 1.77 12.08 -6.31
C ILE A 97 0.89 12.74 -7.36
N TRP A 98 -0.20 12.07 -7.73
CA TRP A 98 -1.05 12.58 -8.80
C TRP A 98 -1.67 13.93 -8.40
N PRO A 99 -1.82 14.88 -9.35
CA PRO A 99 -2.23 16.23 -9.04
C PRO A 99 -3.50 16.34 -8.19
N GLN A 100 -4.49 15.49 -8.43
CA GLN A 100 -5.74 15.51 -7.66
C GLN A 100 -5.57 15.11 -6.19
N TRP A 101 -4.48 14.44 -5.81
CA TRP A 101 -4.21 13.99 -4.45
C TRP A 101 -3.22 14.86 -3.68
N LEU A 102 -2.51 15.79 -4.34
CA LEU A 102 -1.50 16.66 -3.72
C LEU A 102 -2.04 17.46 -2.53
N HIS A 103 -3.31 17.86 -2.55
CA HIS A 103 -3.94 18.62 -1.47
C HIS A 103 -4.02 17.86 -0.13
N ARG A 104 -3.83 16.53 -0.16
CA ARG A 104 -3.79 15.69 1.06
C ARG A 104 -2.41 15.66 1.71
N TYR A 105 -1.38 16.19 1.06
CA TYR A 105 0.00 16.18 1.53
C TYR A 105 0.47 17.59 1.89
N ALA A 106 1.50 17.68 2.72
CA ALA A 106 2.06 18.96 3.12
C ALA A 106 2.59 19.75 1.89
N PRO A 107 2.56 21.10 1.92
CA PRO A 107 3.06 21.92 0.81
C PRO A 107 4.49 21.54 0.40
N GLY A 108 4.71 21.36 -0.91
CA GLY A 108 6.01 20.96 -1.48
C GLY A 108 6.25 19.46 -1.55
N VAL A 109 5.40 18.63 -0.91
CA VAL A 109 5.44 17.18 -1.06
C VAL A 109 4.84 16.80 -2.41
N VAL A 110 5.66 16.23 -3.28
CA VAL A 110 5.26 15.83 -4.65
C VAL A 110 5.55 14.37 -4.97
N ARG A 111 6.21 13.63 -4.07
CA ARG A 111 6.55 12.22 -4.24
C ARG A 111 6.08 11.40 -3.07
N ASN A 112 5.75 10.14 -3.34
CA ASN A 112 5.43 9.14 -2.34
C ASN A 112 6.36 7.93 -2.51
N ARG A 113 6.89 7.44 -1.39
CA ARG A 113 7.62 6.18 -1.29
C ARG A 113 6.66 5.08 -0.85
N GLU A 114 6.58 3.99 -1.58
CA GLU A 114 5.65 2.89 -1.32
C GLU A 114 6.40 1.58 -1.09
N ARG A 115 6.24 0.97 0.09
CA ARG A 115 6.86 -0.32 0.46
C ARG A 115 5.92 -1.49 0.15
N LEU A 116 6.44 -2.53 -0.50
CA LEU A 116 5.62 -3.64 -0.96
C LEU A 116 5.66 -4.83 -0.01
N PHE A 117 4.48 -5.37 0.28
CA PHE A 117 4.27 -6.60 1.03
C PHE A 117 3.44 -7.59 0.23
N GLY A 118 3.68 -8.87 0.45
CA GLY A 118 2.75 -9.94 0.09
C GLY A 118 2.08 -10.49 1.34
N LEU A 119 0.78 -10.72 1.28
CA LEU A 119 0.03 -11.41 2.33
C LEU A 119 -0.59 -12.68 1.75
N CYS A 120 -0.01 -13.84 2.05
CA CYS A 120 -0.59 -15.12 1.69
C CYS A 120 -1.68 -15.49 2.71
N VAL A 121 -2.90 -15.77 2.25
CA VAL A 121 -4.04 -16.19 3.09
C VAL A 121 -4.66 -17.49 2.58
N PRO A 122 -5.33 -18.28 3.43
CA PRO A 122 -6.09 -19.45 2.99
C PRO A 122 -7.13 -19.11 1.92
N ALA A 123 -7.39 -20.07 1.02
CA ALA A 123 -8.50 -19.92 0.08
C ALA A 123 -9.83 -19.84 0.85
N GLY A 124 -10.70 -18.91 0.45
CA GLY A 124 -11.98 -18.68 1.11
C GLY A 124 -11.92 -17.75 2.34
N THR A 125 -10.80 -17.09 2.60
CA THR A 125 -10.71 -16.02 3.62
C THR A 125 -11.82 -14.97 3.40
N PRO A 126 -12.67 -14.72 4.39
CA PRO A 126 -13.74 -13.72 4.28
C PRO A 126 -13.19 -12.31 4.06
N VAL A 127 -13.88 -11.54 3.22
CA VAL A 127 -13.54 -10.13 2.93
C VAL A 127 -14.72 -9.26 3.34
N VAL A 128 -14.47 -8.28 4.21
CA VAL A 128 -15.43 -7.27 4.64
C VAL A 128 -14.85 -5.90 4.37
N LEU A 129 -15.32 -5.25 3.31
CA LEU A 129 -14.77 -3.96 2.89
C LEU A 129 -15.18 -2.82 3.82
N SER A 130 -14.29 -1.84 3.98
CA SER A 130 -14.67 -0.49 4.44
C SER A 130 -15.59 0.16 3.40
N PRO A 131 -16.90 0.34 3.68
CA PRO A 131 -17.86 0.81 2.68
C PRO A 131 -17.68 2.29 2.32
N ARG A 132 -16.86 3.02 3.09
CA ARG A 132 -16.51 4.41 2.79
C ARG A 132 -15.42 4.51 1.72
N GLU A 133 -14.62 3.46 1.57
CA GLU A 133 -13.41 3.49 0.76
C GLU A 133 -13.51 2.56 -0.44
N HIS A 134 -14.20 1.43 -0.28
CA HIS A 134 -14.32 0.39 -1.29
C HIS A 134 -15.74 -0.16 -1.37
N ASP A 135 -16.22 -0.46 -2.58
CA ASP A 135 -17.61 -0.88 -2.82
C ASP A 135 -17.75 -2.26 -3.49
N ALA A 136 -16.64 -2.86 -3.93
CA ALA A 136 -16.61 -4.20 -4.50
C ALA A 136 -15.23 -4.86 -4.32
N TRP A 137 -15.21 -6.18 -4.25
CA TRP A 137 -13.99 -6.99 -4.23
C TRP A 137 -14.12 -8.19 -5.15
N GLN A 138 -12.99 -8.73 -5.60
CA GLN A 138 -12.91 -9.99 -6.35
C GLN A 138 -11.55 -10.65 -6.17
N TRP A 139 -11.52 -11.98 -6.21
CA TRP A 139 -10.28 -12.75 -6.34
C TRP A 139 -10.02 -13.00 -7.82
N LEU A 140 -8.82 -12.70 -8.29
CA LEU A 140 -8.42 -12.89 -9.69
C LEU A 140 -7.07 -13.59 -9.79
N PRO A 141 -6.86 -14.50 -10.76
CA PRO A 141 -5.52 -14.97 -11.09
C PRO A 141 -4.57 -13.78 -11.29
N TRP A 142 -3.35 -13.85 -10.75
CA TRP A 142 -2.40 -12.71 -10.68
C TRP A 142 -2.20 -11.94 -11.99
N ARG A 143 -2.24 -12.60 -13.16
CA ARG A 143 -2.16 -11.93 -14.47
C ARG A 143 -3.40 -11.08 -14.78
N GLN A 144 -4.58 -11.58 -14.43
CA GLN A 144 -5.84 -10.83 -14.57
C GLN A 144 -5.92 -9.71 -13.54
N ALA A 145 -5.44 -9.94 -12.32
CA ALA A 145 -5.29 -8.88 -11.31
C ALA A 145 -4.41 -7.74 -11.82
N ALA A 146 -3.25 -8.05 -12.41
CA ALA A 146 -2.36 -7.06 -13.01
C ALA A 146 -3.04 -6.24 -14.12
N LEU A 147 -3.89 -6.88 -14.94
CA LEU A 147 -4.66 -6.19 -15.99
C LEU A 147 -5.79 -5.32 -15.43
N ALA A 148 -6.35 -5.68 -14.28
CA ALA A 148 -7.41 -4.91 -13.63
C ALA A 148 -6.87 -3.67 -12.89
N CYS A 149 -5.61 -3.71 -12.46
CA CYS A 149 -4.98 -2.62 -11.71
C CYS A 149 -5.07 -1.28 -12.43
N PHE A 150 -5.54 -0.27 -11.70
CA PHE A 150 -5.50 1.11 -12.16
C PHE A 150 -4.08 1.70 -12.16
N SER A 151 -3.27 1.37 -11.16
CA SER A 151 -1.89 1.85 -11.05
C SER A 151 -0.89 0.87 -11.71
N PRO A 152 0.06 1.37 -12.53
CA PRO A 152 1.17 0.56 -13.04
C PRO A 152 2.01 -0.10 -11.94
N SER A 153 2.25 0.59 -10.81
CA SER A 153 3.04 0.05 -9.69
C SER A 153 2.37 -1.17 -9.06
N ASN A 154 1.05 -1.12 -8.93
CA ASN A 154 0.26 -2.23 -8.42
C ASN A 154 0.20 -3.39 -9.43
N ALA A 155 0.04 -3.09 -10.73
CA ALA A 155 0.07 -4.09 -11.78
C ALA A 155 1.40 -4.85 -11.77
N GLU A 156 2.53 -4.13 -11.65
CA GLU A 156 3.84 -4.73 -11.57
C GLU A 156 4.00 -5.60 -10.32
N ALA A 157 3.52 -5.16 -9.16
CA ALA A 157 3.53 -5.96 -7.93
C ALA A 157 2.78 -7.29 -8.10
N CYS A 158 1.61 -7.29 -8.76
CA CYS A 158 0.89 -8.51 -9.12
C CYS A 158 1.73 -9.43 -10.04
N LEU A 159 2.50 -8.86 -10.98
CA LEU A 159 3.36 -9.63 -11.88
C LEU A 159 4.60 -10.22 -11.18
N TRP A 160 5.07 -9.60 -10.10
CA TRP A 160 6.15 -10.11 -9.27
C TRP A 160 5.73 -11.25 -8.34
N LEU A 161 4.43 -11.35 -8.02
CA LEU A 161 3.90 -12.29 -7.02
C LEU A 161 4.43 -13.73 -7.13
N PRO A 162 4.44 -14.40 -8.31
CA PRO A 162 4.91 -15.79 -8.38
C PRO A 162 6.35 -15.96 -7.87
N ARG A 163 7.22 -14.99 -8.13
CA ARG A 163 8.63 -15.04 -7.70
C ARG A 163 8.77 -14.94 -6.18
N PHE A 164 7.91 -14.15 -5.51
CA PHE A 164 7.94 -13.98 -4.06
C PHE A 164 7.20 -15.10 -3.33
N ALA A 165 6.07 -15.57 -3.87
CA ALA A 165 5.33 -16.69 -3.31
C ALA A 165 6.17 -17.98 -3.30
N GLU A 166 6.92 -18.26 -4.36
CA GLU A 166 7.84 -19.40 -4.38
C GLU A 166 8.99 -19.26 -3.37
N ARG A 167 9.49 -18.04 -3.13
CA ARG A 167 10.55 -17.79 -2.13
C ARG A 167 10.04 -18.01 -0.71
N ALA A 168 8.83 -17.53 -0.41
CA ALA A 168 8.18 -17.77 0.88
C ALA A 168 7.96 -19.28 1.13
N ALA A 169 7.56 -20.03 0.10
CA ALA A 169 7.38 -21.48 0.21
C ALA A 169 8.69 -22.27 0.40
N ARG A 170 9.82 -21.76 -0.12
CA ARG A 170 11.13 -22.42 -0.03
C ARG A 170 11.87 -22.16 1.29
N GLY A 171 11.40 -21.22 2.11
CA GLY A 171 12.09 -20.78 3.33
C GLY A 171 13.40 -20.02 3.02
N PRO A 172 14.05 -19.39 4.01
CA PRO A 172 15.36 -18.81 3.81
C PRO A 172 16.36 -19.92 3.49
N ALA A 173 17.13 -19.76 2.40
CA ALA A 173 18.32 -20.59 2.19
C ALA A 173 19.27 -20.33 3.36
N GLY A 174 19.57 -21.39 4.12
CA GLY A 174 20.50 -21.35 5.25
C GLY A 174 21.94 -21.05 4.84
#